data_AF-A0A1D1VU67-F1
#
_entry.id   AF-A0A1D1VU67-F1
#
_cell.length_a   1.000
_cell.length_b   1.000
_cell.length_c   1.000
_cell.angle_alpha   90.00
_cell.angle_beta   90.00
_cell.angle_gamma   90.00
#
_symmetry.space_group_name_H-M   'P 1'
#
loop_
_entity.id
_entity.type
_entity.pdbx_description
1 polymer ?
#
loop_
_entity_poly.entity_id
_entity_poly.type
_entity_poly.pdbx_seq_one_letter_code
_entity_poly.pdbx_strand_id
1 'polypeptide(L)'
;MAIGLLGEIGLDVSPTKSKAIILEKGVLSEVSLCLLSGSVIEATKKREKVRYLGATMTDQLDFDQEKVIRQLTDQGDRLVHFAHLHADQKLNLPNQWLWPSIIYPLQTAPINTIPKTFLNTVDKIVKSAVREILQLPTDTPEAFMYAPRKYRGLGLMRAVWEAQLQHISICHALLRDGNPYVVNVRDLADEIKSSIAALNVPADRHPPRFNEYGVPVNPTRKIREELRVREFERWSQMPRASGVGHFRVNNQSNKWVYNRSGLTNSEWISSLKVTVNGAPVSSFHGRSKDGPACRAPGREAEKETLSHVLGSCRKGSLLRNARHNRVRTMVADAFREKNGLEVYEEVPCTATDDSLRRIDIIVIDRGKKQAWVVDPTVRY
;
A
#
# COMPACT_ATOMS: atom_id res chain seq x y z
N MET A 1 5.20 -51.65 1.00
CA MET A 1 6.62 -51.24 1.14
C MET A 1 6.77 -49.99 2.01
N ALA A 2 6.15 -48.85 1.68
CA ALA A 2 6.33 -47.59 2.42
C ALA A 2 5.97 -47.61 3.93
N ILE A 3 4.93 -48.36 4.34
CA ILE A 3 4.49 -48.38 5.75
C ILE A 3 5.45 -49.20 6.63
N GLY A 4 6.06 -50.26 6.08
CA GLY A 4 7.11 -51.00 6.80
C GLY A 4 8.31 -50.10 7.11
N LEU A 5 8.70 -49.26 6.14
CA LEU A 5 9.77 -48.28 6.30
C LEU A 5 9.45 -47.18 7.31
N LEU A 6 8.17 -46.78 7.45
CA LEU A 6 7.75 -45.84 8.51
C LEU A 6 7.77 -46.50 9.90
N GLY A 7 7.39 -47.78 9.98
CA GLY A 7 7.47 -48.56 11.22
C GLY A 7 8.90 -48.77 11.70
N GLU A 8 9.87 -48.94 10.79
CA GLU A 8 11.30 -49.06 11.11
C GLU A 8 11.87 -47.81 11.81
N ILE A 9 11.27 -46.63 11.58
CA ILE A 9 11.63 -45.37 12.24
C ILE A 9 10.67 -44.98 13.38
N GLY A 10 9.79 -45.89 13.81
CA GLY A 10 8.86 -45.68 14.91
C GLY A 10 7.69 -44.75 14.61
N LEU A 11 7.30 -44.61 13.32
CA LEU A 11 6.16 -43.82 12.89
C LEU A 11 5.01 -44.70 12.41
N ASP A 12 3.80 -44.42 12.88
CA ASP A 12 2.57 -45.09 12.46
C ASP A 12 1.68 -44.18 11.60
N VAL A 13 1.04 -44.77 10.59
CA VAL A 13 0.05 -44.09 9.75
C VAL A 13 -1.32 -44.17 10.41
N SER A 14 -1.94 -43.02 10.67
CA SER A 14 -3.31 -42.96 11.20
C SER A 14 -4.32 -43.18 10.06
N PRO A 15 -5.07 -44.30 10.03
CA PRO A 15 -6.02 -44.57 8.94
C PRO A 15 -7.16 -43.55 8.89
N THR A 16 -7.58 -43.02 10.04
CA THR A 16 -8.69 -42.05 10.15
C THR A 16 -8.34 -40.65 9.64
N LYS A 17 -7.06 -40.26 9.67
CA LYS A 17 -6.57 -38.99 9.11
C LYS A 17 -6.03 -39.13 7.68
N SER A 18 -5.89 -40.37 7.19
CA SER A 18 -5.30 -40.66 5.89
C SER A 18 -6.39 -40.85 4.85
N LYS A 19 -6.13 -40.36 3.64
CA LYS A 19 -6.93 -40.63 2.46
C LYS A 19 -6.04 -40.94 1.29
N ALA A 20 -6.50 -41.85 0.45
CA ALA A 20 -5.80 -42.21 -0.77
C ALA A 20 -6.33 -41.39 -1.95
N ILE A 21 -5.41 -40.84 -2.76
CA ILE A 21 -5.70 -40.29 -4.08
C ILE A 21 -5.08 -41.26 -5.07
N ILE A 22 -5.90 -42.08 -5.72
CA ILE A 22 -5.45 -43.12 -6.64
C ILE A 22 -5.79 -42.69 -8.05
N LEU A 23 -4.77 -42.67 -8.92
CA LEU A 23 -4.92 -42.32 -10.33
C LEU A 23 -4.59 -43.55 -11.18
N GLU A 24 -5.59 -44.08 -11.88
CA GLU A 24 -5.44 -45.17 -12.84
C GLU A 24 -5.58 -44.61 -14.26
N LYS A 25 -4.49 -44.68 -15.05
CA LYS A 25 -4.43 -44.12 -16.42
C LYS A 25 -4.89 -42.65 -16.50
N GLY A 26 -4.62 -41.86 -15.45
CA GLY A 26 -5.00 -40.45 -15.36
C GLY A 26 -6.43 -40.19 -14.90
N VAL A 27 -7.18 -41.21 -14.48
CA VAL A 27 -8.54 -41.08 -13.94
C VAL A 27 -8.54 -41.43 -12.45
N LEU A 28 -9.30 -40.69 -11.64
CA LEU A 28 -9.46 -40.97 -10.21
C LEU A 28 -10.15 -42.33 -10.01
N SER A 29 -9.50 -43.23 -9.26
CA SER A 29 -10.02 -44.54 -8.87
C SER A 29 -10.53 -44.47 -7.43
N GLU A 30 -11.74 -44.99 -7.18
CA GLU A 30 -12.38 -45.02 -5.85
C GLU A 30 -12.05 -46.30 -5.06
N VAL A 31 -11.06 -47.08 -5.51
CA VAL A 31 -10.67 -48.34 -4.86
C VAL A 31 -9.88 -48.07 -3.59
N SER A 32 -10.43 -48.38 -2.43
CA SER A 32 -9.73 -48.19 -1.14
C SER A 32 -8.45 -49.01 -1.04
N LEU A 33 -7.44 -48.46 -0.36
CA LEU A 33 -6.17 -49.14 -0.11
C LEU A 33 -6.27 -50.00 1.17
N CYS A 34 -6.14 -51.32 1.01
CA CYS A 34 -5.99 -52.22 2.15
C CYS A 34 -4.53 -52.25 2.62
N LEU A 35 -4.30 -51.92 3.89
CA LEU A 35 -2.99 -52.02 4.51
C LEU A 35 -2.70 -53.47 4.91
N LEU A 36 -1.40 -53.80 5.01
CA LEU A 36 -0.93 -55.12 5.49
C LEU A 36 -1.38 -55.42 6.93
N SER A 37 -1.70 -54.38 7.72
CA SER A 37 -2.25 -54.46 9.07
C SER A 37 -3.76 -54.77 9.12
N GLY A 38 -4.42 -54.95 7.96
CA GLY A 38 -5.87 -55.13 7.86
C GLY A 38 -6.69 -53.84 7.93
N SER A 39 -6.05 -52.69 8.17
CA SER A 39 -6.71 -51.38 8.18
C SER A 39 -6.96 -50.90 6.75
N VAL A 40 -8.08 -50.20 6.50
CA VAL A 40 -8.42 -49.69 5.16
C VAL A 40 -8.26 -48.17 5.15
N ILE A 41 -7.51 -47.65 4.18
CA ILE A 41 -7.48 -46.22 3.86
C ILE A 41 -8.47 -45.98 2.74
N GLU A 42 -9.51 -45.20 3.02
CA GLU A 42 -10.53 -44.87 2.04
C GLU A 42 -9.93 -44.06 0.88
N ALA A 43 -10.28 -44.45 -0.34
CA ALA A 43 -10.01 -43.66 -1.52
C ALA A 43 -10.93 -42.44 -1.56
N THR A 44 -10.40 -41.34 -2.09
CA THR A 44 -11.16 -40.10 -2.25
C THR A 44 -12.25 -40.31 -3.30
N LYS A 45 -13.50 -39.98 -2.95
CA LYS A 45 -14.63 -40.10 -3.89
C LYS A 45 -14.59 -38.96 -4.91
N LYS A 46 -15.19 -39.17 -6.08
CA LYS A 46 -15.31 -38.11 -7.10
C LYS A 46 -16.04 -36.89 -6.53
N ARG A 47 -15.46 -35.68 -6.70
CA ARG A 47 -15.93 -34.39 -6.12
C ARG A 47 -15.84 -34.26 -4.59
N GLU A 48 -15.21 -35.20 -3.90
CA GLU A 48 -15.05 -35.06 -2.46
C GLU A 48 -14.01 -33.99 -2.13
N LYS A 49 -14.34 -33.09 -1.18
CA LYS A 49 -13.44 -32.01 -0.76
C LYS A 49 -12.38 -32.56 0.20
N VAL A 50 -11.13 -32.61 -0.25
CA VAL A 50 -9.95 -32.92 0.55
C VAL A 50 -9.21 -31.63 0.87
N ARG A 51 -8.80 -31.46 2.14
CA ARG A 51 -8.00 -30.30 2.55
C ARG A 51 -6.54 -30.71 2.67
N TYR A 52 -5.66 -30.06 1.91
CA TYR A 52 -4.22 -30.29 1.96
C TYR A 52 -3.47 -28.96 2.09
N LEU A 53 -2.61 -28.86 3.11
CA LEU A 53 -1.87 -27.64 3.48
C LEU A 53 -2.77 -26.38 3.54
N GLY A 54 -4.04 -26.52 3.92
CA GLY A 54 -4.97 -25.40 4.00
C GLY A 54 -5.68 -25.04 2.70
N ALA A 55 -5.31 -25.61 1.55
CA ALA A 55 -6.05 -25.53 0.30
C ALA A 55 -7.11 -26.64 0.24
N THR A 56 -8.26 -26.35 -0.36
CA THR A 56 -9.32 -27.34 -0.61
C THR A 56 -9.18 -27.85 -2.03
N MET A 57 -9.20 -29.16 -2.20
CA MET A 57 -9.08 -29.85 -3.48
C MET A 57 -10.26 -30.77 -3.66
N THR A 58 -10.81 -30.82 -4.86
CA THR A 58 -11.73 -31.87 -5.29
C THR A 58 -11.02 -32.64 -6.40
N ASP A 59 -11.47 -32.46 -7.65
CA ASP A 59 -10.74 -32.89 -8.86
C ASP A 59 -9.77 -31.79 -9.35
N GLN A 60 -10.00 -30.54 -8.91
CA GLN A 60 -9.12 -29.38 -9.08
C GLN A 60 -9.00 -28.63 -7.75
N LEU A 61 -8.03 -27.71 -7.65
CA LEU A 61 -7.91 -26.78 -6.54
C LEU A 61 -9.15 -25.86 -6.49
N ASP A 62 -9.94 -26.00 -5.44
CA ASP A 62 -11.17 -25.24 -5.20
C ASP A 62 -10.85 -23.98 -4.39
N PHE A 63 -11.12 -22.83 -4.98
CA PHE A 63 -10.93 -21.53 -4.34
C PHE A 63 -12.24 -21.07 -3.70
N ASP A 64 -12.36 -21.26 -2.39
CA ASP A 64 -13.53 -20.85 -1.60
C ASP A 64 -13.56 -19.33 -1.38
N GLN A 65 -14.07 -18.62 -2.39
CA GLN A 65 -14.16 -17.17 -2.43
C GLN A 65 -14.98 -16.60 -1.27
N GLU A 66 -16.10 -17.25 -0.93
CA GLU A 66 -17.00 -16.77 0.12
C GLU A 66 -16.34 -16.81 1.49
N LYS A 67 -15.66 -17.92 1.79
CA LYS A 67 -14.93 -18.06 3.05
C LYS A 67 -13.83 -17.02 3.18
N VAL A 68 -13.04 -16.80 2.12
CA VAL A 68 -11.96 -15.80 2.14
C VAL A 68 -12.53 -14.39 2.32
N ILE A 69 -13.63 -14.04 1.64
CA ILE A 69 -14.29 -12.74 1.82
C ILE A 69 -14.81 -12.58 3.25
N ARG A 70 -15.53 -13.57 3.79
CA ARG A 70 -16.08 -13.50 5.16
C ARG A 70 -14.98 -13.33 6.19
N GLN A 71 -13.89 -14.10 6.07
CA GLN A 71 -12.74 -13.98 6.95
C GLN A 71 -12.09 -12.60 6.83
N LEU A 72 -11.90 -12.10 5.60
CA LEU A 72 -11.28 -10.80 5.40
C LEU A 72 -12.12 -9.65 5.96
N THR A 73 -13.45 -9.71 5.79
CA THR A 73 -14.37 -8.72 6.35
C THR A 73 -14.29 -8.71 7.88
N ASP A 74 -14.39 -9.87 8.54
CA ASP A 74 -14.27 -9.98 10.00
C ASP A 74 -12.89 -9.47 10.49
N GLN A 75 -11.82 -9.82 9.80
CA GLN A 75 -10.47 -9.32 10.10
C GLN A 75 -10.36 -7.79 9.92
N GLY A 76 -10.98 -7.23 8.87
CA GLY A 76 -11.05 -5.80 8.61
C GLY A 76 -11.81 -5.05 9.68
N ASP A 77 -13.01 -5.52 10.03
CA ASP A 77 -13.88 -4.91 11.04
C ASP A 77 -13.21 -4.92 12.42
N ARG A 78 -12.57 -6.04 12.79
CA ARG A 78 -11.77 -6.13 14.03
C ARG A 78 -10.65 -5.11 14.05
N LEU A 79 -9.91 -4.96 12.94
CA LEU A 79 -8.80 -4.00 12.85
C LEU A 79 -9.31 -2.55 13.02
N VAL A 80 -10.42 -2.22 12.37
CA VAL A 80 -11.04 -0.90 12.42
C VAL A 80 -11.46 -0.56 13.86
N HIS A 81 -12.18 -1.46 14.52
CA HIS A 81 -12.73 -1.21 15.85
C HIS A 81 -11.78 -1.49 17.01
N PHE A 82 -10.55 -1.94 16.74
CA PHE A 82 -9.58 -2.24 17.80
C PHE A 82 -9.20 -0.97 18.58
N ALA A 83 -9.66 -0.85 19.82
CA ALA A 83 -9.52 0.38 20.61
C ALA A 83 -8.08 0.67 21.07
N HIS A 84 -7.23 -0.36 21.17
CA HIS A 84 -5.88 -0.24 21.72
C HIS A 84 -4.81 0.22 20.73
N LEU A 85 -5.17 0.46 19.45
CA LEU A 85 -4.22 0.94 18.45
C LEU A 85 -4.65 2.28 17.86
N HIS A 86 -3.67 3.16 17.71
CA HIS A 86 -3.83 4.41 16.97
C HIS A 86 -3.90 4.16 15.46
N ALA A 87 -4.38 5.16 14.71
CA ALA A 87 -4.64 5.02 13.28
C ALA A 87 -3.37 4.81 12.46
N ASP A 88 -2.25 5.40 12.87
CA ASP A 88 -0.92 5.22 12.28
C ASP A 88 -0.39 3.78 12.47
N GLN A 89 -0.59 3.22 13.66
CA GLN A 89 -0.27 1.81 13.93
C GLN A 89 -1.15 0.88 13.09
N LYS A 90 -2.46 1.13 13.06
CA LYS A 90 -3.43 0.37 12.26
C LYS A 90 -3.09 0.39 10.77
N LEU A 91 -2.58 1.49 10.22
CA LEU A 91 -2.27 1.62 8.79
C LEU A 91 -1.20 0.64 8.29
N ASN A 92 -0.32 0.14 9.16
CA ASN A 92 0.67 -0.87 8.77
C ASN A 92 0.12 -2.30 8.77
N LEU A 93 -0.92 -2.57 9.55
CA LEU A 93 -1.51 -3.90 9.74
C LEU A 93 -2.19 -4.48 8.48
N PRO A 94 -2.83 -3.70 7.58
CA PRO A 94 -3.33 -4.23 6.32
C PRO A 94 -2.24 -4.96 5.52
N ASN A 95 -1.05 -4.38 5.41
CA ASN A 95 0.05 -4.98 4.66
C ASN A 95 0.77 -6.08 5.45
N GLN A 96 0.81 -6.01 6.77
CA GLN A 96 1.55 -6.96 7.62
C GLN A 96 0.72 -8.17 8.06
N TRP A 97 -0.60 -8.05 8.14
CA TRP A 97 -1.46 -9.08 8.73
C TRP A 97 -2.65 -9.46 7.84
N LEU A 98 -3.41 -8.50 7.29
CA LEU A 98 -4.52 -8.84 6.38
C LEU A 98 -4.00 -9.41 5.05
N TRP A 99 -2.94 -8.83 4.49
CA TRP A 99 -2.42 -9.28 3.20
C TRP A 99 -1.87 -10.71 3.23
N PRO A 100 -1.06 -11.13 4.22
CA PRO A 100 -0.63 -12.52 4.32
C PRO A 100 -1.77 -13.54 4.36
N SER A 101 -2.93 -13.21 4.93
CA SER A 101 -4.09 -14.13 4.94
C SER A 101 -4.69 -14.35 3.55
N ILE A 102 -4.50 -13.41 2.61
CA ILE A 102 -4.97 -13.50 1.22
C ILE A 102 -3.88 -14.04 0.28
N ILE A 103 -2.60 -13.74 0.53
CA ILE A 103 -1.48 -14.14 -0.33
C ILE A 103 -1.44 -15.66 -0.52
N TYR A 104 -1.58 -16.42 0.56
CA TYR A 104 -1.52 -17.88 0.48
C TYR A 104 -2.66 -18.48 -0.36
N PRO A 105 -3.94 -18.08 -0.17
CA PRO A 105 -5.02 -18.47 -1.09
C PRO A 105 -4.77 -18.07 -2.55
N LEU A 106 -4.21 -16.88 -2.82
CA LEU A 106 -3.88 -16.45 -4.19
C LEU A 106 -2.73 -17.26 -4.83
N GLN A 107 -1.83 -17.81 -4.02
CA GLN A 107 -0.72 -18.64 -4.49
C GLN A 107 -1.12 -20.09 -4.76
N THR A 108 -2.08 -20.60 -3.99
CA THR A 108 -2.52 -21.99 -4.08
C THR A 108 -3.62 -22.21 -5.11
N ALA A 109 -4.43 -21.20 -5.42
CA ALA A 109 -5.44 -21.30 -6.46
C ALA A 109 -4.87 -21.00 -7.87
N PRO A 110 -5.24 -21.79 -8.89
CA PRO A 110 -4.95 -21.46 -10.28
C PRO A 110 -5.50 -20.07 -10.66
N ILE A 111 -4.73 -19.29 -11.42
CA ILE A 111 -5.12 -17.89 -11.70
C ILE A 111 -6.44 -17.75 -12.47
N ASN A 112 -6.77 -18.76 -13.29
CA ASN A 112 -8.02 -18.85 -14.05
C ASN A 112 -9.24 -19.12 -13.16
N THR A 113 -9.07 -19.66 -11.95
CA THR A 113 -10.17 -19.90 -11.01
C THR A 113 -10.44 -18.71 -10.08
N ILE A 114 -9.60 -17.67 -10.11
CA ILE A 114 -9.74 -16.46 -9.30
C ILE A 114 -10.48 -15.38 -10.10
N PRO A 115 -11.75 -15.06 -9.79
CA PRO A 115 -12.50 -14.08 -10.57
C PRO A 115 -12.03 -12.65 -10.31
N LYS A 116 -12.08 -11.82 -11.36
CA LYS A 116 -11.80 -10.38 -11.22
C LYS A 116 -12.77 -9.69 -10.25
N THR A 117 -14.01 -10.15 -10.18
CA THR A 117 -15.04 -9.66 -9.24
C THR A 117 -14.60 -9.86 -7.78
N PHE A 118 -14.09 -11.05 -7.45
CA PHE A 118 -13.52 -11.35 -6.13
C PHE A 118 -12.37 -10.40 -5.79
N LEU A 119 -11.40 -10.23 -6.69
CA LEU A 119 -10.24 -9.34 -6.45
C LEU A 119 -10.67 -7.89 -6.22
N ASN A 120 -11.64 -7.40 -7.00
CA ASN A 120 -12.20 -6.06 -6.81
C ASN A 120 -12.93 -5.94 -5.46
N THR A 121 -13.59 -6.99 -4.99
CA THR A 121 -14.26 -7.02 -3.67
C THR A 121 -13.24 -6.96 -2.54
N VAL A 122 -12.15 -7.74 -2.61
CA VAL A 122 -11.03 -7.68 -1.66
C VAL A 122 -10.47 -6.26 -1.58
N ASP A 123 -10.20 -5.64 -2.74
CA ASP A 123 -9.72 -4.25 -2.81
C ASP A 123 -10.70 -3.26 -2.18
N LYS A 124 -12.01 -3.45 -2.37
CA LYS A 124 -13.05 -2.61 -1.75
C LYS A 124 -13.04 -2.74 -0.23
N ILE A 125 -12.97 -3.95 0.32
CA ILE A 125 -12.95 -4.20 1.77
C ILE A 125 -11.74 -3.50 2.41
N VAL A 126 -10.54 -3.74 1.86
CA VAL A 126 -9.30 -3.13 2.38
C VAL A 126 -9.36 -1.61 2.29
N LYS A 127 -9.82 -1.05 1.17
CA LYS A 127 -9.99 0.41 1.02
C LYS A 127 -11.01 0.97 2.00
N SER A 128 -12.12 0.28 2.25
CA SER A 128 -13.15 0.71 3.19
C SER A 128 -12.59 0.77 4.61
N ALA A 129 -11.93 -0.30 5.06
CA ALA A 129 -11.29 -0.36 6.37
C ALA A 129 -10.25 0.77 6.55
N VAL A 130 -9.40 1.01 5.55
CA VAL A 130 -8.41 2.10 5.61
C VAL A 130 -9.06 3.49 5.61
N ARG A 131 -10.14 3.69 4.83
CA ARG A 131 -10.90 4.95 4.88
C ARG A 131 -11.46 5.19 6.28
N GLU A 132 -11.99 4.16 6.93
CA GLU A 132 -12.56 4.29 8.26
C GLU A 132 -11.49 4.56 9.33
N ILE A 133 -10.38 3.80 9.32
CA ILE A 133 -9.23 3.99 10.23
C ILE A 133 -8.70 5.42 10.17
N LEU A 134 -8.56 5.97 8.96
CA LEU A 134 -8.02 7.30 8.73
C LEU A 134 -9.11 8.38 8.65
N GLN A 135 -10.38 8.00 8.85
CA GLN A 135 -11.57 8.85 8.68
C GLN A 135 -11.56 9.64 7.37
N LEU A 136 -11.03 9.05 6.29
CA LEU A 136 -10.88 9.70 5.01
C LEU A 136 -12.24 9.90 4.34
N PRO A 137 -12.44 11.01 3.62
CA PRO A 137 -13.65 11.21 2.83
C PRO A 137 -13.87 10.09 1.81
N THR A 138 -15.14 9.80 1.50
CA THR A 138 -15.55 8.78 0.53
C THR A 138 -15.00 9.05 -0.88
N ASP A 139 -14.86 10.31 -1.24
CA ASP A 139 -14.34 10.80 -2.52
C ASP A 139 -12.80 10.92 -2.56
N THR A 140 -12.10 10.34 -1.58
CA THR A 140 -10.63 10.26 -1.59
C THR A 140 -10.15 9.45 -2.80
N PRO A 141 -9.20 9.98 -3.60
CA PRO A 141 -8.66 9.28 -4.76
C PRO A 141 -8.09 7.90 -4.41
N GLU A 142 -8.50 6.86 -5.14
CA GLU A 142 -7.91 5.52 -4.96
C GLU A 142 -6.42 5.49 -5.28
N ALA A 143 -6.00 6.33 -6.23
CA ALA A 143 -4.62 6.47 -6.65
C ALA A 143 -3.69 6.86 -5.48
N PHE A 144 -4.14 7.70 -4.55
CA PHE A 144 -3.43 8.03 -3.31
C PHE A 144 -3.20 6.80 -2.42
N MET A 145 -4.17 5.89 -2.33
CA MET A 145 -4.09 4.72 -1.47
C MET A 145 -3.02 3.73 -1.93
N TYR A 146 -2.86 3.59 -3.25
CA TYR A 146 -1.89 2.66 -3.85
C TYR A 146 -0.54 3.32 -4.18
N ALA A 147 -0.49 4.65 -4.33
CA ALA A 147 0.74 5.39 -4.58
C ALA A 147 1.82 5.08 -3.52
N PRO A 148 3.12 5.17 -3.89
CA PRO A 148 4.19 4.71 -3.04
C PRO A 148 4.39 5.65 -1.85
N ARG A 149 4.84 5.06 -0.74
CA ARG A 149 5.13 5.75 0.53
C ARG A 149 6.03 6.97 0.35
N LYS A 150 7.07 6.83 -0.49
CA LYS A 150 8.04 7.88 -0.80
C LYS A 150 7.42 9.13 -1.44
N TYR A 151 6.24 9.02 -2.07
CA TYR A 151 5.55 10.13 -2.72
C TYR A 151 4.24 10.50 -1.99
N ARG A 152 4.22 10.32 -0.66
CA ARG A 152 3.05 10.57 0.21
C ARG A 152 1.79 9.76 -0.09
N GLY A 153 1.85 8.70 -0.89
CA GLY A 153 0.75 7.73 -0.98
C GLY A 153 0.62 6.92 0.31
N LEU A 154 -0.34 5.98 0.39
CA LEU A 154 -0.46 5.03 1.51
C LEU A 154 0.26 3.70 1.26
N GLY A 155 0.53 3.35 0.00
CA GLY A 155 1.27 2.15 -0.37
C GLY A 155 0.57 0.85 0.02
N LEU A 156 -0.76 0.83 -0.02
CA LEU A 156 -1.56 -0.38 0.13
C LEU A 156 -1.26 -1.34 -1.03
N MET A 157 -1.34 -2.65 -0.78
CA MET A 157 -1.34 -3.61 -1.88
C MET A 157 -2.73 -3.64 -2.55
N ARG A 158 -2.74 -4.06 -3.81
CA ARG A 158 -3.95 -4.18 -4.63
C ARG A 158 -4.11 -5.62 -5.09
N ALA A 159 -5.24 -6.25 -4.76
CA ALA A 159 -5.53 -7.65 -5.04
C ALA A 159 -5.38 -7.99 -6.52
N VAL A 160 -5.90 -7.12 -7.39
CA VAL A 160 -5.83 -7.30 -8.85
C VAL A 160 -4.38 -7.39 -9.34
N TRP A 161 -3.47 -6.63 -8.74
CA TRP A 161 -2.04 -6.70 -9.08
C TRP A 161 -1.36 -7.89 -8.42
N GLU A 162 -1.62 -8.09 -7.13
CA GLU A 162 -0.95 -9.13 -6.35
C GLU A 162 -1.30 -10.53 -6.89
N ALA A 163 -2.51 -10.80 -7.37
CA ALA A 163 -2.83 -12.08 -7.99
C ALA A 163 -1.87 -12.44 -9.14
N GLN A 164 -1.59 -11.48 -10.03
CA GLN A 164 -0.64 -11.67 -11.13
C GLN A 164 0.81 -11.72 -10.63
N LEU A 165 1.19 -10.86 -9.68
CA LEU A 165 2.54 -10.82 -9.13
C LEU A 165 2.90 -12.11 -8.37
N GLN A 166 1.96 -12.67 -7.60
CA GLN A 166 2.16 -13.94 -6.90
C GLN A 166 2.32 -15.08 -7.90
N HIS A 167 1.52 -15.11 -8.96
CA HIS A 167 1.65 -16.10 -10.03
C HIS A 167 3.01 -16.01 -10.74
N ILE A 168 3.47 -14.81 -11.08
CA ILE A 168 4.83 -14.59 -11.64
C ILE A 168 5.89 -15.11 -10.66
N SER A 169 5.76 -14.82 -9.37
CA SER A 169 6.71 -15.28 -8.35
C SER A 169 6.78 -16.80 -8.27
N ILE A 170 5.64 -17.49 -8.36
CA ILE A 170 5.57 -18.95 -8.36
C ILE A 170 6.23 -19.51 -9.61
N CYS A 171 5.90 -18.99 -10.80
CA CYS A 171 6.51 -19.45 -12.05
C CYS A 171 8.04 -19.29 -12.02
N HIS A 172 8.55 -18.19 -11.46
CA HIS A 172 9.98 -18.02 -11.26
C HIS A 172 10.60 -19.02 -10.28
N ALA A 173 9.91 -19.33 -9.17
CA ALA A 173 10.38 -20.33 -8.22
C ALA A 173 10.46 -21.72 -8.88
N LEU A 174 9.44 -22.09 -9.67
CA LEU A 174 9.39 -23.35 -10.40
C LEU A 174 10.44 -23.43 -11.51
N LEU A 175 10.67 -22.34 -12.25
CA LEU A 175 11.74 -22.26 -13.25
C LEU A 175 13.13 -22.45 -12.62
N ARG A 176 13.34 -21.91 -11.41
CA ARG A 176 14.60 -22.06 -10.67
C ARG A 176 14.81 -23.48 -10.16
N ASP A 177 13.74 -24.15 -9.73
CA ASP A 177 13.78 -25.54 -9.28
C ASP A 177 14.07 -26.50 -10.43
N GLY A 178 13.55 -26.21 -11.63
CA GLY A 178 13.88 -26.96 -12.84
C GLY A 178 13.31 -28.38 -12.88
N ASN A 179 12.25 -28.65 -12.10
CA ASN A 179 11.64 -29.97 -12.02
C ASN A 179 11.11 -30.45 -13.40
N PRO A 180 11.63 -31.57 -13.95
CA PRO A 180 11.25 -32.06 -15.28
C PRO A 180 9.75 -32.32 -15.43
N TYR A 181 9.07 -32.79 -14.37
CA TYR A 181 7.64 -33.09 -14.42
C TYR A 181 6.78 -31.82 -14.57
N VAL A 182 7.24 -30.69 -14.00
CA VAL A 182 6.52 -29.42 -14.10
C VAL A 182 6.77 -28.79 -15.47
N VAL A 183 8.03 -28.77 -15.91
CA VAL A 183 8.42 -28.16 -17.20
C VAL A 183 7.78 -28.88 -18.40
N ASN A 184 7.58 -30.19 -18.31
CA ASN A 184 6.94 -30.97 -19.37
C ASN A 184 5.42 -30.72 -19.49
N VAL A 185 4.78 -30.20 -18.45
CA VAL A 185 3.31 -30.03 -18.40
C VAL A 185 2.90 -28.56 -18.50
N ARG A 186 3.80 -27.62 -18.19
CA ARG A 186 3.51 -26.18 -18.12
C ARG A 186 4.54 -25.34 -18.83
N ASP A 187 4.07 -24.39 -19.65
CA ASP A 187 4.91 -23.33 -20.21
C ASP A 187 4.98 -22.14 -19.24
N LEU A 188 5.92 -22.22 -18.30
CA LEU A 188 6.13 -21.20 -17.28
C LEU A 188 6.58 -19.85 -17.88
N ALA A 189 7.24 -19.84 -19.05
CA ALA A 189 7.73 -18.62 -19.66
C ALA A 189 6.59 -17.81 -20.29
N ASP A 190 5.67 -18.49 -20.96
CA ASP A 190 4.46 -17.88 -21.54
C ASP A 190 3.44 -17.48 -20.47
N GLU A 191 3.32 -18.25 -19.38
CA GLU A 191 2.52 -17.86 -18.20
C GLU A 191 3.01 -16.53 -17.61
N ILE A 192 4.32 -16.37 -17.39
CA ILE A 192 4.91 -15.10 -16.91
C ILE A 192 4.62 -13.95 -17.88
N LYS A 193 4.83 -14.17 -19.19
CA LYS A 193 4.59 -13.15 -20.22
C LYS A 193 3.13 -12.70 -20.22
N SER A 194 2.20 -13.63 -20.11
CA SER A 194 0.76 -13.38 -20.07
C SER A 194 0.36 -12.59 -18.82
N SER A 195 0.90 -12.93 -17.65
CA SER A 195 0.66 -12.18 -16.41
C SER A 195 1.23 -10.76 -16.43
N ILE A 196 2.42 -10.57 -17.01
CA ILE A 196 2.99 -9.22 -17.18
C ILE A 196 2.13 -8.38 -18.14
N ALA A 197 1.68 -8.98 -19.25
CA ALA A 197 0.77 -8.32 -20.17
C ALA A 197 -0.54 -7.90 -19.49
N ALA A 198 -1.11 -8.75 -18.64
CA ALA A 198 -2.33 -8.45 -17.88
C ALA A 198 -2.18 -7.26 -16.91
N LEU A 199 -0.97 -6.94 -16.47
CA LEU A 199 -0.68 -5.79 -15.60
C LEU A 199 -0.55 -4.46 -16.37
N ASN A 200 -0.51 -4.51 -17.71
CA ASN A 200 -0.33 -3.36 -18.59
C ASN A 200 0.90 -2.52 -18.20
N VAL A 201 2.03 -3.18 -17.94
CA VAL A 201 3.31 -2.50 -17.67
C VAL A 201 4.08 -2.37 -18.99
N PRO A 202 4.53 -1.17 -19.37
CA PRO A 202 5.32 -0.95 -20.59
C PRO A 202 6.59 -1.80 -20.64
N ALA A 203 6.94 -2.32 -21.83
CA ALA A 203 8.05 -3.26 -22.02
C ALA A 203 9.42 -2.66 -21.65
N ASP A 204 9.61 -1.36 -21.86
CA ASP A 204 10.79 -0.58 -21.46
C ASP A 204 11.02 -0.54 -19.95
N ARG A 205 9.96 -0.80 -19.15
CA ARG A 205 10.03 -0.83 -17.69
C ARG A 205 10.07 -2.24 -17.12
N HIS A 206 10.18 -3.26 -17.98
CA HIS A 206 10.35 -4.64 -17.51
C HIS A 206 11.79 -4.81 -17.00
N PRO A 207 11.99 -5.34 -15.78
CA PRO A 207 13.33 -5.74 -15.35
C PRO A 207 13.89 -6.85 -16.26
N PRO A 208 15.23 -6.94 -16.37
CA PRO A 208 15.86 -8.05 -17.08
C PRO A 208 15.47 -9.38 -16.41
N ARG A 209 15.21 -10.41 -17.24
CA ARG A 209 14.79 -11.74 -16.76
C ARG A 209 15.91 -12.47 -16.01
N PHE A 210 17.16 -12.20 -16.37
CA PHE A 210 18.34 -12.79 -15.79
C PHE A 210 19.27 -11.69 -15.27
N ASN A 211 20.06 -12.01 -14.24
CA ASN A 211 21.16 -11.14 -13.82
C ASN A 211 22.39 -11.34 -14.72
N GLU A 212 23.46 -10.60 -14.42
CA GLU A 212 24.76 -10.70 -15.10
C GLU A 212 25.40 -12.10 -15.07
N TYR A 213 24.95 -12.98 -14.17
CA TYR A 213 25.41 -14.37 -14.02
C TYR A 213 24.47 -15.39 -14.66
N GLY A 214 23.46 -14.97 -15.41
CA GLY A 214 22.50 -15.89 -16.04
C GLY A 214 21.48 -16.52 -15.08
N VAL A 215 21.36 -16.02 -13.84
CA VAL A 215 20.40 -16.51 -12.85
C VAL A 215 19.06 -15.77 -13.02
N PRO A 216 17.92 -16.49 -13.05
CA PRO A 216 16.60 -15.86 -13.10
C PRO A 216 16.38 -14.88 -11.94
N VAL A 217 16.02 -13.64 -12.25
CA VAL A 217 15.69 -12.62 -11.25
C VAL A 217 14.18 -12.48 -11.17
N ASN A 218 13.64 -12.59 -9.96
CA ASN A 218 12.21 -12.38 -9.74
C ASN A 218 11.85 -10.89 -9.98
N PRO A 219 11.03 -10.59 -11.02
CA PRO A 219 10.77 -9.22 -11.45
C PRO A 219 9.71 -8.51 -10.59
N THR A 220 8.99 -9.26 -9.74
CA THR A 220 7.77 -8.80 -9.06
C THR A 220 7.97 -7.55 -8.22
N ARG A 221 9.13 -7.41 -7.54
CA ARG A 221 9.44 -6.22 -6.74
C ARG A 221 9.47 -4.96 -7.59
N LYS A 222 10.21 -4.98 -8.72
CA LYS A 222 10.31 -3.82 -9.62
C LYS A 222 8.99 -3.54 -10.32
N ILE A 223 8.28 -4.58 -10.77
CA ILE A 223 6.95 -4.43 -11.37
C ILE A 223 5.97 -3.80 -10.37
N ARG A 224 5.97 -4.22 -9.10
CA ARG A 224 5.14 -3.62 -8.04
C ARG A 224 5.49 -2.15 -7.82
N GLU A 225 6.78 -1.82 -7.77
CA GLU A 225 7.23 -0.43 -7.65
C GLU A 225 6.72 0.42 -8.81
N GLU A 226 6.78 -0.09 -10.04
CA GLU A 226 6.30 0.59 -11.23
C GLU A 226 4.78 0.80 -11.22
N LEU A 227 4.00 -0.22 -10.84
CA LEU A 227 2.55 -0.10 -10.70
C LEU A 227 2.15 0.98 -9.69
N ARG A 228 2.91 1.14 -8.60
CA ARG A 228 2.70 2.21 -7.62
C ARG A 228 3.07 3.57 -8.19
N VAL A 229 4.18 3.68 -8.91
CA VAL A 229 4.59 4.93 -9.60
C VAL A 229 3.51 5.36 -10.58
N ARG A 230 2.94 4.44 -11.35
CA ARG A 230 1.83 4.70 -12.26
C ARG A 230 0.60 5.27 -11.55
N GLU A 231 0.22 4.74 -10.39
CA GLU A 231 -0.89 5.33 -9.61
C GLU A 231 -0.51 6.71 -9.04
N PHE A 232 0.76 6.97 -8.71
CA PHE A 232 1.18 8.32 -8.34
C PHE A 232 1.08 9.31 -9.51
N GLU A 233 1.52 8.91 -10.71
CA GLU A 233 1.39 9.74 -11.92
C GLU A 233 -0.08 10.02 -12.21
N ARG A 234 -0.93 8.98 -12.18
CA ARG A 234 -2.38 9.12 -12.29
C ARG A 234 -2.95 10.05 -11.23
N TRP A 235 -2.52 9.91 -9.97
CA TRP A 235 -2.94 10.80 -8.90
C TRP A 235 -2.56 12.23 -9.22
N SER A 236 -1.31 12.52 -9.60
CA SER A 236 -0.81 13.87 -9.89
C SER A 236 -1.53 14.58 -11.04
N GLN A 237 -2.11 13.82 -11.98
CA GLN A 237 -2.88 14.35 -13.10
C GLN A 237 -4.36 14.58 -12.78
N MET A 238 -4.85 14.15 -11.60
CA MET A 238 -6.23 14.38 -11.22
C MET A 238 -6.48 15.86 -10.95
N PRO A 239 -7.68 16.40 -11.27
CA PRO A 239 -8.05 17.78 -10.94
C PRO A 239 -7.89 18.13 -9.45
N ARG A 240 -7.96 17.12 -8.58
CA ARG A 240 -7.88 17.22 -7.11
C ARG A 240 -6.45 17.05 -6.56
N ALA A 241 -5.43 17.08 -7.41
CA ALA A 241 -4.05 16.74 -7.06
C ALA A 241 -3.05 17.85 -7.35
N SER A 242 -3.52 19.10 -7.37
CA SER A 242 -2.63 20.26 -7.47
C SER A 242 -1.53 20.17 -6.40
N GLY A 243 -0.28 20.28 -6.83
CA GLY A 243 0.90 20.20 -5.97
C GLY A 243 1.40 18.78 -5.65
N VAL A 244 0.63 17.72 -5.95
CA VAL A 244 1.04 16.31 -5.68
C VAL A 244 2.32 15.94 -6.41
N GLY A 245 2.54 16.48 -7.62
CA GLY A 245 3.78 16.25 -8.38
C GLY A 245 5.04 16.65 -7.62
N HIS A 246 4.98 17.64 -6.72
CA HIS A 246 6.13 18.07 -5.92
C HIS A 246 6.54 17.03 -4.87
N PHE A 247 5.68 16.09 -4.50
CA PHE A 247 6.04 15.05 -3.53
C PHE A 247 7.18 14.15 -4.03
N ARG A 248 7.38 14.05 -5.34
CA ARG A 248 8.50 13.31 -5.93
C ARG A 248 9.85 14.00 -5.75
N VAL A 249 9.86 15.33 -5.58
CA VAL A 249 11.08 16.14 -5.54
C VAL A 249 11.82 15.95 -4.21
N ASN A 250 11.09 15.92 -3.08
CA ASN A 250 11.67 15.78 -1.76
C ASN A 250 11.07 14.60 -0.98
N ASN A 251 11.62 13.41 -1.18
CA ASN A 251 11.19 12.19 -0.50
C ASN A 251 11.44 12.21 1.02
N GLN A 252 12.46 12.93 1.48
CA GLN A 252 12.78 12.97 2.92
C GLN A 252 11.68 13.68 3.71
N SER A 253 11.12 14.75 3.15
CA SER A 253 10.00 15.49 3.74
C SER A 253 8.68 14.70 3.82
N ASN A 254 8.61 13.51 3.21
CA ASN A 254 7.37 12.70 3.15
C ASN A 254 7.30 11.63 4.24
N LYS A 255 8.35 11.45 5.05
CA LYS A 255 8.44 10.38 6.05
C LYS A 255 7.32 10.44 7.10
N TRP A 256 6.84 11.65 7.43
CA TRP A 256 5.75 11.89 8.39
C TRP A 256 4.46 11.13 8.07
N VAL A 257 4.23 10.79 6.80
CA VAL A 257 3.05 10.02 6.37
C VAL A 257 2.96 8.67 7.07
N TYR A 258 4.06 8.09 7.55
CA TYR A 258 4.06 6.77 8.19
C TYR A 258 4.63 6.72 9.60
N ASN A 259 5.54 7.62 9.92
CA ASN A 259 6.16 7.67 11.25
C ASN A 259 5.59 8.79 12.13
N ARG A 260 4.58 9.53 11.63
CA ARG A 260 3.91 10.67 12.28
C ARG A 260 4.81 11.89 12.56
N SER A 261 6.13 11.71 12.69
CA SER A 261 7.15 12.76 12.86
C SER A 261 6.78 13.81 13.93
N GLY A 262 6.26 13.36 15.07
CA GLY A 262 5.91 14.23 16.21
C GLY A 262 4.51 14.85 16.17
N LEU A 263 3.75 14.70 15.08
CA LEU A 263 2.34 15.15 15.03
C LEU A 263 1.48 14.36 16.02
N THR A 264 0.42 14.90 16.58
CA THR A 264 -0.60 14.08 17.26
C THR A 264 -1.37 13.21 16.25
N ASN A 265 -2.09 12.17 16.71
CA ASN A 265 -2.84 11.29 15.80
C ASN A 265 -3.90 12.07 14.98
N SER A 266 -4.58 13.03 15.61
CA SER A 266 -5.58 13.89 14.95
C SER A 266 -4.94 14.84 13.93
N GLU A 267 -3.80 15.45 14.26
CA GLU A 267 -3.06 16.31 13.33
C GLU A 267 -2.52 15.53 12.14
N TRP A 268 -2.03 14.31 12.37
CA TRP A 268 -1.54 13.42 11.33
C TRP A 268 -2.66 13.03 10.36
N ILE A 269 -3.81 12.57 10.87
CA ILE A 269 -5.01 12.28 10.06
C ILE A 269 -5.44 13.51 9.26
N SER A 270 -5.49 14.68 9.91
CA SER A 270 -5.87 15.93 9.25
C SER A 270 -4.89 16.30 8.13
N SER A 271 -3.59 16.08 8.35
CA SER A 271 -2.55 16.33 7.36
C SER A 271 -2.67 15.39 6.15
N LEU A 272 -3.04 14.12 6.36
CA LEU A 272 -3.36 13.20 5.26
C LEU A 272 -4.59 13.66 4.46
N LYS A 273 -5.65 14.10 5.14
CA LYS A 273 -6.85 14.65 4.50
C LYS A 273 -6.51 15.89 3.66
N VAL A 274 -5.68 16.79 4.17
CA VAL A 274 -5.19 17.98 3.44
C VAL A 274 -4.35 17.56 2.22
N THR A 275 -3.52 16.51 2.34
CA THR A 275 -2.67 16.01 1.24
C THR A 275 -3.47 15.56 0.01
N VAL A 276 -4.66 14.99 0.22
CA VAL A 276 -5.57 14.59 -0.87
C VAL A 276 -6.54 15.70 -1.28
N ASN A 277 -6.30 16.93 -0.82
CA ASN A 277 -7.22 18.06 -0.87
C ASN A 277 -8.63 17.72 -0.33
N GLY A 278 -8.74 16.76 0.59
CA GLY A 278 -10.01 16.26 1.13
C GLY A 278 -10.64 17.13 2.21
N ALA A 279 -10.06 18.31 2.49
CA ALA A 279 -10.60 19.27 3.46
C ALA A 279 -11.99 19.80 3.01
N PRO A 280 -12.88 20.15 3.97
CA PRO A 280 -14.23 20.61 3.65
C PRO A 280 -14.22 22.06 3.14
N VAL A 281 -13.92 22.24 1.84
CA VAL A 281 -14.02 23.53 1.14
C VAL A 281 -15.08 23.50 0.04
N SER A 282 -15.74 24.63 -0.21
CA SER A 282 -16.91 24.71 -1.10
C SER A 282 -16.60 24.41 -2.56
N SER A 283 -15.36 24.57 -3.01
CA SER A 283 -14.97 24.27 -4.40
C SER A 283 -15.11 22.80 -4.79
N PHE A 284 -15.31 21.90 -3.83
CA PHE A 284 -15.56 20.49 -4.09
C PHE A 284 -17.01 20.26 -4.51
N HIS A 285 -17.15 19.69 -5.71
CA HIS A 285 -18.44 19.28 -6.27
C HIS A 285 -19.15 18.31 -5.33
N GLY A 286 -20.42 18.58 -4.99
CA GLY A 286 -21.22 17.76 -4.08
C GLY A 286 -21.02 18.03 -2.59
N ARG A 287 -20.10 18.93 -2.19
CA ARG A 287 -19.89 19.31 -0.78
C ARG A 287 -20.47 20.68 -0.41
N SER A 288 -20.84 21.49 -1.40
CA SER A 288 -21.53 22.77 -1.21
C SER A 288 -22.86 22.75 -1.95
N LYS A 289 -23.92 23.21 -1.28
CA LYS A 289 -25.23 23.45 -1.90
C LYS A 289 -25.25 24.77 -2.69
N ASP A 290 -24.45 25.73 -2.26
CA ASP A 290 -24.47 27.12 -2.73
C ASP A 290 -23.37 27.41 -3.77
N GLY A 291 -22.80 26.35 -4.37
CA GLY A 291 -21.74 26.45 -5.36
C GLY A 291 -20.33 26.63 -4.77
N PRO A 292 -19.32 26.92 -5.60
CA PRO A 292 -17.91 26.83 -5.22
C PRO A 292 -17.35 28.12 -4.58
N ALA A 293 -18.20 29.11 -4.30
CA ALA A 293 -17.83 30.40 -3.74
C ALA A 293 -17.29 30.31 -2.31
N CYS A 294 -16.45 31.27 -1.92
CA CYS A 294 -15.97 31.42 -0.55
C CYS A 294 -17.10 31.78 0.41
N ARG A 295 -17.13 31.10 1.55
CA ARG A 295 -18.07 31.35 2.65
C ARG A 295 -17.70 32.58 3.49
N ALA A 296 -16.57 33.22 3.21
CA ALA A 296 -16.16 34.42 3.92
C ALA A 296 -16.94 35.65 3.40
N PRO A 297 -17.47 36.50 4.28
CA PRO A 297 -18.18 37.72 3.86
C PRO A 297 -17.33 38.60 2.93
N GLY A 298 -17.89 39.03 1.82
CA GLY A 298 -17.24 39.90 0.83
C GLY A 298 -16.21 39.19 -0.05
N ARG A 299 -16.28 37.85 -0.15
CA ARG A 299 -15.41 37.00 -0.99
C ARG A 299 -16.19 36.02 -1.85
N GLU A 300 -17.48 36.27 -2.06
CA GLU A 300 -18.41 35.42 -2.79
C GLU A 300 -17.99 35.22 -4.26
N ALA A 301 -17.21 36.16 -4.82
CA ALA A 301 -16.64 36.07 -6.16
C ALA A 301 -15.41 35.14 -6.25
N GLU A 302 -14.77 34.78 -5.13
CA GLU A 302 -13.60 33.90 -5.12
C GLU A 302 -14.00 32.44 -4.92
N LYS A 303 -13.29 31.52 -5.60
CA LYS A 303 -13.51 30.08 -5.45
C LYS A 303 -12.87 29.55 -4.17
N GLU A 304 -13.65 28.91 -3.31
CA GLU A 304 -13.19 28.37 -2.02
C GLU A 304 -12.37 27.09 -2.20
N THR A 305 -11.11 27.23 -2.59
CA THR A 305 -10.16 26.13 -2.63
C THR A 305 -9.34 26.07 -1.34
N LEU A 306 -8.69 24.93 -1.08
CA LEU A 306 -7.74 24.81 0.01
C LEU A 306 -6.63 25.87 -0.08
N SER A 307 -6.14 26.11 -1.31
CA SER A 307 -5.16 27.14 -1.61
C SER A 307 -5.64 28.55 -1.25
N HIS A 308 -6.90 28.86 -1.55
CA HIS A 308 -7.51 30.13 -1.18
C HIS A 308 -7.60 30.23 0.35
N VAL A 309 -8.23 29.26 1.02
CA VAL A 309 -8.46 29.30 2.47
C VAL A 309 -7.15 29.41 3.25
N LEU A 310 -6.15 28.61 2.90
CA LEU A 310 -4.86 28.55 3.60
C LEU A 310 -3.84 29.58 3.12
N GLY A 311 -3.96 30.10 1.90
CA GLY A 311 -2.94 30.91 1.24
C GLY A 311 -3.29 32.39 1.06
N SER A 312 -4.54 32.72 0.70
CA SER A 312 -4.89 34.08 0.24
C SER A 312 -6.14 34.69 0.88
N CYS A 313 -7.04 33.89 1.46
CA CYS A 313 -8.32 34.34 1.99
C CYS A 313 -8.15 35.42 3.07
N ARG A 314 -8.66 36.63 2.87
CA ARG A 314 -8.46 37.73 3.85
C ARG A 314 -8.96 37.41 5.25
N LYS A 315 -10.06 36.65 5.38
CA LYS A 315 -10.58 36.19 6.69
C LYS A 315 -9.54 35.45 7.52
N GLY A 316 -8.62 34.72 6.87
CA GLY A 316 -7.57 33.95 7.52
C GLY A 316 -6.22 34.67 7.64
N SER A 317 -6.12 35.98 7.39
CA SER A 317 -4.82 36.69 7.38
C SER A 317 -4.05 36.57 8.69
N LEU A 318 -4.72 36.80 9.83
CA LEU A 318 -4.12 36.67 11.15
C LEU A 318 -3.68 35.22 11.44
N LEU A 319 -4.49 34.24 11.03
CA LEU A 319 -4.16 32.82 11.18
C LEU A 319 -2.97 32.41 10.32
N ARG A 320 -2.84 32.97 9.11
CA ARG A 320 -1.66 32.75 8.25
C ARG A 320 -0.40 33.33 8.88
N ASN A 321 -0.47 34.54 9.42
CA ASN A 321 0.67 35.16 10.09
C ASN A 321 1.06 34.36 11.33
N ALA A 322 0.09 33.94 12.15
CA ALA A 322 0.35 33.08 13.31
C ALA A 322 0.97 31.74 12.92
N ARG A 323 0.51 31.11 11.83
CA ARG A 323 1.09 29.86 11.31
C ARG A 323 2.53 30.07 10.81
N HIS A 324 2.77 31.14 10.06
CA HIS A 324 4.11 31.50 9.57
C HIS A 324 5.07 31.75 10.75
N ASN A 325 4.69 32.59 11.71
CA ASN A 325 5.48 32.85 12.92
C ASN A 325 5.79 31.55 13.67
N ARG A 326 4.81 30.65 13.82
CA ARG A 326 5.03 29.35 14.48
C ARG A 326 6.05 28.49 13.74
N VAL A 327 5.96 28.40 12.41
CA VAL A 327 6.92 27.62 11.60
C VAL A 327 8.30 28.26 11.66
N ARG A 328 8.39 29.60 11.58
CA ARG A 328 9.64 30.33 11.72
C ARG A 328 10.32 30.02 13.05
N THR A 329 9.59 30.13 14.17
CA THR A 329 10.13 29.84 15.49
C THR A 329 10.55 28.37 15.62
N MET A 330 9.78 27.42 15.09
CA MET A 330 10.21 26.00 15.06
C MET A 330 11.51 25.78 14.29
N VAL A 331 11.69 26.47 13.15
CA VAL A 331 12.95 26.39 12.38
C VAL A 331 14.09 27.05 13.14
N ALA A 332 13.86 28.20 13.77
CA ALA A 332 14.86 28.88 14.59
C ALA A 332 15.30 28.02 15.79
N ASP A 333 14.36 27.40 16.50
CA ASP A 333 14.64 26.51 17.62
C ASP A 333 15.47 25.30 17.20
N ALA A 334 15.17 24.69 16.04
CA ALA A 334 15.97 23.60 15.49
C ALA A 334 17.43 24.00 15.15
N PHE A 335 17.69 25.28 14.88
CA PHE A 335 19.06 25.80 14.77
C PHE A 335 19.69 26.04 16.15
N ARG A 336 18.93 26.56 17.12
CA ARG A 336 19.40 26.81 18.50
C ARG A 336 19.82 25.53 19.22
N GLU A 337 19.19 24.40 18.90
CA GLU A 337 19.57 23.09 19.44
C GLU A 337 20.98 22.63 18.99
N LYS A 338 21.57 23.25 17.96
CA LYS A 338 22.92 22.92 17.50
C LYS A 338 23.96 23.81 18.19
N ASN A 339 24.97 23.17 18.77
CA ASN A 339 26.07 23.87 19.41
C ASN A 339 26.83 24.77 18.43
N GLY A 340 27.12 26.00 18.87
CA GLY A 340 27.96 26.96 18.12
C GLY A 340 27.21 27.84 17.12
N LEU A 341 25.87 27.78 17.07
CA LEU A 341 25.05 28.66 16.22
C LEU A 341 24.40 29.79 17.03
N GLU A 342 24.59 31.03 16.59
CA GLU A 342 23.83 32.19 17.07
C GLU A 342 22.60 32.37 16.15
N VAL A 343 21.40 32.43 16.73
CA VAL A 343 20.14 32.49 15.97
C VAL A 343 19.30 33.68 16.42
N TYR A 344 19.00 34.57 15.47
CA TYR A 344 18.16 35.74 15.66
C TYR A 344 16.89 35.62 14.83
N GLU A 345 15.76 36.03 15.39
CA GLU A 345 14.46 36.09 14.70
C GLU A 345 14.02 37.54 14.51
N GLU A 346 13.23 37.79 13.46
CA GLU A 346 12.57 39.08 13.22
C GLU A 346 13.52 40.29 13.22
N VAL A 347 14.70 40.14 12.61
CA VAL A 347 15.74 41.17 12.62
C VAL A 347 15.36 42.31 11.68
N PRO A 348 15.23 43.56 12.18
CA PRO A 348 14.98 44.71 11.32
C PRO A 348 16.22 45.03 10.49
N CYS A 349 16.03 45.36 9.23
CA CYS A 349 17.10 45.79 8.33
C CYS A 349 16.65 46.95 7.45
N THR A 350 17.60 47.81 7.10
CA THR A 350 17.39 48.92 6.17
C THR A 350 17.89 48.49 4.81
N ALA A 351 17.02 48.47 3.81
CA ALA A 351 17.42 48.17 2.45
C ALA A 351 18.13 49.38 1.81
N THR A 352 18.77 49.18 0.65
CA THR A 352 19.52 50.22 -0.06
C THR A 352 18.66 51.41 -0.51
N ASP A 353 17.35 51.24 -0.56
CA ASP A 353 16.35 52.25 -0.88
C ASP A 353 15.77 52.95 0.37
N ASP A 354 16.43 52.80 1.53
CA ASP A 354 15.98 53.27 2.85
C ASP A 354 14.65 52.65 3.34
N SER A 355 14.16 51.59 2.68
CA SER A 355 12.98 50.87 3.15
C SER A 355 13.31 50.00 4.37
N LEU A 356 12.46 50.09 5.40
CA LEU A 356 12.52 49.21 6.57
C LEU A 356 11.97 47.84 6.19
N ARG A 357 12.83 46.83 6.26
CA ARG A 357 12.49 45.42 6.03
C ARG A 357 12.78 44.60 7.28
N ARG A 358 12.31 43.36 7.27
CA ARG A 358 12.53 42.40 8.35
C ARG A 358 12.99 41.09 7.76
N ILE A 359 14.05 40.55 8.34
CA ILE A 359 14.54 39.21 8.05
C ILE A 359 13.93 38.27 9.08
N ASP A 360 13.35 37.16 8.61
CA ASP A 360 12.70 36.20 9.48
C ASP A 360 13.70 35.52 10.43
N ILE A 361 14.79 34.95 9.90
CA ILE A 361 15.81 34.27 10.70
C ILE A 361 17.21 34.60 10.16
N ILE A 362 18.13 34.92 11.08
CA ILE A 362 19.57 35.00 10.80
C ILE A 362 20.27 33.95 11.66
N VAL A 363 21.05 33.09 11.03
CA VAL A 363 21.90 32.08 11.70
C VAL A 363 23.35 32.42 11.45
N ILE A 364 24.16 32.54 12.51
CA ILE A 364 25.59 32.87 12.42
C ILE A 364 26.39 31.72 13.06
N ASP A 365 27.31 31.15 12.30
CA ASP A 365 28.33 30.22 12.77
C ASP A 365 29.68 30.96 12.80
N ARG A 366 30.06 31.47 13.97
CA ARG A 366 31.33 32.18 14.15
C ARG A 366 32.54 31.27 13.98
N GLY A 367 32.42 29.99 14.34
CA GLY A 367 33.49 29.01 14.21
C GLY A 367 33.87 28.78 12.75
N LYS A 368 32.88 28.73 11.86
CA LYS A 368 33.09 28.57 10.40
C LYS A 368 33.11 29.88 9.64
N LYS A 369 32.92 31.02 10.29
CA LYS A 369 32.78 32.35 9.66
C LYS A 369 31.69 32.37 8.57
N GLN A 370 30.56 31.72 8.85
CA GLN A 370 29.43 31.61 7.93
C GLN A 370 28.17 32.21 8.55
N ALA A 371 27.30 32.75 7.70
CA ALA A 371 25.98 33.20 8.10
C ALA A 371 24.96 32.82 7.03
N TRP A 372 23.74 32.52 7.49
CA TRP A 372 22.60 32.20 6.63
C TRP A 372 21.44 33.13 6.97
N VAL A 373 20.82 33.67 5.92
CA VAL A 373 19.54 34.36 5.99
C VAL A 373 18.47 33.37 5.56
N VAL A 374 17.52 33.08 6.43
CA VAL A 374 16.48 32.07 6.20
C VAL A 374 15.11 32.74 6.25
N ASP A 375 14.41 32.69 5.12
CA ASP A 375 13.03 33.18 4.96
C ASP A 375 12.07 31.98 4.74
N PRO A 376 11.45 31.46 5.80
CA PRO A 376 10.53 30.34 5.71
C PRO A 376 9.22 30.75 5.02
N THR A 377 9.07 30.37 3.75
CA THR A 377 7.78 30.50 3.07
C THR A 377 6.84 29.34 3.39
N VAL A 378 5.74 29.60 4.09
CA VAL A 378 4.67 28.60 4.34
C VAL A 378 3.64 28.63 3.21
N ARG A 379 3.83 27.78 2.20
CA ARG A 379 2.89 27.60 1.08
C ARG A 379 1.74 26.65 1.45
N TYR A 380 0.63 26.75 0.69
CA TYR A 380 -0.54 25.87 0.81
C TYR A 380 -0.31 24.50 0.16
#